data_AF-A0A098BX40-F1
#
_entry.id   AF-A0A098BX40-F1
#
_cell.length_a   1.000
_cell.length_b   1.000
_cell.length_c   1.000
_cell.angle_alpha   90.00
_cell.angle_beta   90.00
_cell.angle_gamma   90.00
#
_symmetry.space_group_name_H-M   'P 1'
#
loop_
_entity.id
_entity.type
_entity.pdbx_description
1 polymer ?
#
loop_
_entity_poly.entity_id
_entity_poly.type
_entity_poly.pdbx_seq_one_letter_code
_entity_poly.pdbx_strand_id
1 'polypeptide(L)'
;MVREENGEIVQKETAFGEGDKVGKNWFMKFEYCIEVCEDEPEPEVCYEEETAWAAGDRYQNPGNWATYTTYAPNLTVNVFAGQTYLVGTAHFSPVVNGKVTITLTSLNGAILQDGNETVKIQGYDSAPSGNPAPGQFTTYKGTETVIEVDAFAYYGIHLDVKRVVDCPEEGL
;
A
#
# COMPACT_ATOMS: atom_id res chain seq x y z
N MET A 1 16.21 7.41 49.93
CA MET A 1 16.80 8.54 50.66
C MET A 1 17.74 9.42 49.81
N VAL A 2 17.23 10.54 49.29
CA VAL A 2 18.04 11.60 48.66
C VAL A 2 18.88 12.33 49.71
N ARG A 3 20.16 12.61 49.43
CA ARG A 3 20.99 13.53 50.21
C ARG A 3 21.14 14.85 49.46
N GLU A 4 20.81 15.94 50.14
CA GLU A 4 21.00 17.31 49.66
C GLU A 4 22.13 17.98 50.46
N GLU A 5 23.03 18.67 49.76
CA GLU A 5 23.90 19.69 50.36
C GLU A 5 23.81 20.96 49.53
N ASN A 6 23.57 22.10 50.20
CA ASN A 6 23.48 23.44 49.60
C ASN A 6 22.47 23.60 48.44
N GLY A 7 21.34 22.88 48.49
CA GLY A 7 20.20 23.12 47.61
C GLY A 7 20.32 22.54 46.20
N GLU A 8 21.31 21.68 45.94
CA GLU A 8 21.43 20.92 44.70
C GLU A 8 21.37 19.41 44.96
N ILE A 9 20.50 18.69 44.24
CA ILE A 9 20.28 17.24 44.40
C ILE A 9 21.48 16.51 43.76
N VAL A 10 22.43 16.04 44.57
CA VAL A 10 23.68 15.41 44.10
C VAL A 10 23.62 13.88 43.93
N GLN A 11 22.51 13.24 44.32
CA GLN A 11 22.25 11.84 44.00
C GLN A 11 20.75 11.59 43.78
N LYS A 12 20.40 11.11 42.58
CA LYS A 12 19.08 10.58 42.24
C LYS A 12 19.18 9.06 42.28
N GLU A 13 18.46 8.47 43.21
CA GLU A 13 18.70 7.13 43.72
C GLU A 13 18.40 6.00 42.73
N THR A 14 19.19 4.93 42.87
CA THR A 14 18.89 3.57 42.42
C THR A 14 17.63 3.05 43.13
N ALA A 15 16.66 2.55 42.36
CA ALA A 15 15.48 1.87 42.90
C ALA A 15 15.87 0.50 43.48
N PHE A 16 15.32 0.15 44.65
CA PHE A 16 15.51 -1.16 45.29
C PHE A 16 14.22 -1.99 45.13
N GLY A 17 14.32 -3.21 44.62
CA GLY A 17 13.26 -4.23 44.69
C GLY A 17 13.41 -5.06 45.97
N GLU A 18 12.32 -5.40 46.64
CA GLU A 18 12.32 -6.24 47.86
C GLU A 18 12.91 -7.63 47.58
N GLY A 19 13.84 -8.11 48.44
CA GLY A 19 14.55 -9.38 48.23
C GLY A 19 15.26 -9.87 49.48
N ASP A 20 15.76 -11.11 49.44
CA ASP A 20 16.39 -11.76 50.60
C ASP A 20 17.81 -11.24 50.85
N LYS A 21 18.14 -11.05 52.12
CA LYS A 21 19.44 -10.54 52.56
C LYS A 21 20.49 -11.65 52.51
N VAL A 22 21.50 -11.49 51.65
CA VAL A 22 22.55 -12.51 51.49
C VAL A 22 23.83 -12.08 52.20
N GLY A 23 23.91 -12.29 53.52
CA GLY A 23 25.13 -12.03 54.30
C GLY A 23 25.19 -10.66 55.01
N LYS A 24 26.41 -10.21 55.38
CA LYS A 24 26.65 -8.97 56.16
C LYS A 24 26.81 -7.70 55.30
N ASN A 25 26.55 -7.79 54.01
CA ASN A 25 26.61 -6.72 53.02
C ASN A 25 25.19 -6.26 52.61
N TRP A 26 25.12 -5.19 51.81
CA TRP A 26 23.87 -4.50 51.44
C TRP A 26 23.25 -4.99 50.12
N PHE A 27 23.74 -6.11 49.57
CA PHE A 27 23.18 -6.73 48.37
C PHE A 27 21.98 -7.60 48.73
N MET A 28 20.90 -7.46 47.97
CA MET A 28 19.69 -8.29 48.08
C MET A 28 19.61 -9.18 46.83
N LYS A 29 19.30 -10.46 47.04
CA LYS A 29 18.98 -11.37 45.93
C LYS A 29 17.47 -11.33 45.74
N PHE A 30 17.03 -11.04 44.52
CA PHE A 30 15.64 -11.23 44.11
C PHE A 30 15.62 -12.11 42.87
N GLU A 31 14.66 -13.02 42.83
CA GLU A 31 14.34 -13.80 41.64
C GLU A 31 13.19 -13.07 40.95
N TYR A 32 13.40 -12.68 39.71
CA TYR A 32 12.39 -12.03 38.88
C TYR A 32 12.16 -12.90 37.66
N CYS A 33 10.89 -13.13 37.33
CA CYS A 33 10.54 -13.66 36.03
C CYS A 33 10.47 -12.48 35.06
N ILE A 34 11.31 -12.49 34.03
CA ILE A 34 11.02 -11.71 32.81
C ILE A 34 9.98 -12.52 32.07
N GLU A 35 8.72 -12.13 32.17
CA GLU A 35 7.71 -12.64 31.24
C GLU A 35 8.12 -12.07 29.87
N VAL A 36 8.52 -12.96 28.96
CA VAL A 36 8.75 -12.55 27.57
C VAL A 36 7.39 -12.12 27.06
N CYS A 37 7.21 -10.83 26.74
CA CYS A 37 6.04 -10.41 25.99
C CYS A 37 6.09 -11.18 24.67
N GLU A 38 5.24 -12.20 24.51
CA GLU A 38 5.04 -12.82 23.21
C GLU A 38 4.46 -11.74 22.29
N ASP A 39 5.18 -11.43 21.21
CA ASP A 39 4.66 -10.52 20.19
C ASP A 39 3.32 -11.09 19.70
N GLU A 40 2.25 -10.31 19.80
CA GLU A 40 0.94 -10.67 19.27
C GLU A 40 1.12 -11.07 17.79
N PRO A 41 0.62 -12.24 17.35
CA PRO A 41 0.80 -12.67 15.98
C PRO A 41 0.27 -11.60 15.05
N GLU A 42 1.05 -11.22 14.04
CA GLU A 42 0.60 -10.23 13.06
C GLU A 42 -0.75 -10.67 12.50
N PRO A 43 -1.74 -9.77 12.39
CA PRO A 43 -3.06 -10.11 11.91
C PRO A 43 -2.95 -10.76 10.53
N GLU A 44 -3.59 -11.91 10.35
CA GLU A 44 -3.62 -12.60 9.07
C GLU A 44 -4.34 -11.72 8.04
N VAL A 45 -3.64 -11.40 6.94
CA VAL A 45 -4.19 -10.61 5.84
C VAL A 45 -4.48 -11.55 4.68
N CYS A 46 -5.76 -11.65 4.32
CA CYS A 46 -6.20 -12.45 3.19
C CYS A 46 -6.43 -11.59 1.94
N TYR A 47 -6.29 -12.23 0.79
CA TYR A 47 -6.27 -11.57 -0.51
C TYR A 47 -7.18 -12.28 -1.50
N GLU A 48 -7.93 -11.51 -2.30
CA GLU A 48 -8.75 -12.00 -3.40
C GLU A 48 -8.30 -11.34 -4.71
N GLU A 49 -8.12 -12.15 -5.77
CA GLU A 49 -7.78 -11.66 -7.10
C GLU A 49 -8.92 -10.83 -7.71
N GLU A 50 -8.58 -9.68 -8.25
CA GLU A 50 -9.53 -8.76 -8.85
C GLU A 50 -8.90 -7.96 -9.99
N THR A 51 -9.73 -7.45 -10.88
CA THR A 51 -9.32 -6.52 -11.94
C THR A 51 -9.56 -5.09 -11.50
N ALA A 52 -8.66 -4.17 -11.85
CA ALA A 52 -8.79 -2.77 -11.49
C ALA A 52 -8.57 -1.82 -12.68
N TRP A 53 -9.28 -0.69 -12.64
CA TRP A 53 -9.19 0.35 -13.67
C TRP A 53 -9.00 1.73 -13.05
N ALA A 54 -8.18 2.57 -13.71
CA ALA A 54 -8.09 3.98 -13.37
C ALA A 54 -9.41 4.70 -13.70
N ALA A 55 -9.84 5.58 -12.81
CA ALA A 55 -11.11 6.28 -12.89
C ALA A 55 -11.15 7.23 -14.10
N GLY A 56 -12.32 7.30 -14.72
CA GLY A 56 -12.57 8.15 -15.88
C GLY A 56 -13.89 7.79 -16.55
N ASP A 57 -13.99 8.06 -17.85
CA ASP A 57 -15.17 7.79 -18.65
C ASP A 57 -15.23 6.30 -19.00
N ARG A 58 -16.45 5.75 -19.17
CA ARG A 58 -16.63 4.36 -19.58
C ARG A 58 -16.36 4.17 -21.06
N TYR A 59 -15.67 3.08 -21.41
CA TYR A 59 -15.53 2.66 -22.82
C TYR A 59 -16.89 2.37 -23.49
N GLN A 60 -17.84 1.82 -22.74
CA GLN A 60 -19.18 1.51 -23.24
C GLN A 60 -20.17 1.55 -22.09
N ASN A 61 -21.36 2.14 -22.31
CA ASN A 61 -22.48 2.13 -21.37
C ASN A 61 -23.82 1.84 -22.08
N PRO A 62 -24.59 0.80 -21.69
CA PRO A 62 -24.30 -0.28 -20.73
C PRO A 62 -23.37 -1.38 -21.30
N GLY A 63 -22.95 -2.34 -20.47
CA GLY A 63 -22.23 -3.54 -20.91
C GLY A 63 -20.96 -3.84 -20.13
N ASN A 64 -19.99 -2.93 -20.15
CA ASN A 64 -18.70 -3.08 -19.47
C ASN A 64 -18.41 -1.87 -18.57
N TRP A 65 -17.83 -2.12 -17.40
CA TRP A 65 -17.47 -1.11 -16.41
C TRP A 65 -16.04 -0.55 -16.58
N ALA A 66 -15.24 -1.05 -17.52
CA ALA A 66 -13.93 -0.51 -17.83
C ALA A 66 -13.98 0.98 -18.18
N THR A 67 -12.98 1.71 -17.70
CA THR A 67 -12.86 3.16 -17.84
C THR A 67 -11.55 3.56 -18.49
N TYR A 68 -11.56 4.71 -19.16
CA TYR A 68 -10.37 5.39 -19.64
C TYR A 68 -10.31 6.80 -19.04
N THR A 69 -9.12 7.28 -18.79
CA THR A 69 -8.87 8.60 -18.22
C THR A 69 -8.51 9.58 -19.34
N THR A 70 -9.19 10.72 -19.40
CA THR A 70 -8.77 11.86 -20.22
C THR A 70 -7.51 12.48 -19.62
N TYR A 71 -6.45 12.60 -20.41
CA TYR A 71 -5.18 13.13 -19.96
C TYR A 71 -5.29 14.61 -19.57
N ALA A 72 -4.69 14.96 -18.44
CA ALA A 72 -4.34 16.32 -18.09
C ALA A 72 -3.00 16.32 -17.33
N PRO A 73 -2.17 17.36 -17.49
CA PRO A 73 -0.88 17.43 -16.79
C PRO A 73 -1.09 17.54 -15.27
N ASN A 74 -0.29 16.81 -14.50
CA ASN A 74 -0.40 16.71 -13.03
C ASN A 74 -1.75 16.17 -12.53
N LEU A 75 -2.48 15.43 -13.37
CA LEU A 75 -3.73 14.81 -12.97
C LEU A 75 -3.46 13.58 -12.11
N THR A 76 -4.19 13.44 -11.00
CA THR A 76 -4.23 12.20 -10.22
C THR A 76 -5.64 11.65 -10.24
N VAL A 77 -5.80 10.38 -10.58
CA VAL A 77 -7.08 9.69 -10.58
C VAL A 77 -7.03 8.46 -9.68
N ASN A 78 -8.16 8.12 -9.10
CA ASN A 78 -8.32 6.90 -8.32
C ASN A 78 -8.25 5.65 -9.20
N VAL A 79 -7.86 4.52 -8.63
CA VAL A 79 -7.88 3.20 -9.26
C VAL A 79 -8.81 2.30 -8.46
N PHE A 80 -9.80 1.72 -9.13
CA PHE A 80 -10.83 0.91 -8.48
C PHE A 80 -10.77 -0.53 -8.95
N ALA A 81 -10.65 -1.46 -8.01
CA ALA A 81 -10.83 -2.88 -8.21
C ALA A 81 -12.31 -3.26 -8.08
N GLY A 82 -12.79 -4.17 -8.93
CA GLY A 82 -14.18 -4.66 -8.85
C GLY A 82 -15.22 -3.54 -8.89
N GLN A 83 -14.99 -2.50 -9.71
CA GLN A 83 -15.81 -1.29 -9.90
C GLN A 83 -15.80 -0.26 -8.76
N THR A 84 -15.72 -0.67 -7.49
CA THR A 84 -15.95 0.25 -6.36
C THR A 84 -14.86 0.25 -5.30
N TYR A 85 -13.98 -0.75 -5.26
CA TYR A 85 -12.99 -0.88 -4.20
C TYR A 85 -11.74 -0.06 -4.53
N LEU A 86 -11.47 1.02 -3.78
CA LEU A 86 -10.34 1.90 -4.04
C LEU A 86 -9.02 1.21 -3.69
N VAL A 87 -8.25 0.85 -4.71
CA VAL A 87 -6.93 0.20 -4.59
C VAL A 87 -5.79 1.14 -4.93
N GLY A 88 -6.00 2.45 -4.96
CA GLY A 88 -4.91 3.42 -5.09
C GLY A 88 -5.14 4.48 -6.14
N THR A 89 -4.05 5.03 -6.68
CA THR A 89 -4.08 6.19 -7.57
C THR A 89 -3.09 6.07 -8.72
N ALA A 90 -3.45 6.65 -9.86
CA ALA A 90 -2.57 6.87 -11.01
C ALA A 90 -2.33 8.36 -11.18
N HIS A 91 -1.07 8.78 -11.14
CA HIS A 91 -0.65 10.17 -11.36
C HIS A 91 -0.02 10.32 -12.75
N PHE A 92 -0.43 11.35 -13.47
CA PHE A 92 0.08 11.70 -14.80
C PHE A 92 0.97 12.94 -14.71
N SER A 93 2.22 12.80 -15.13
CA SER A 93 3.14 13.94 -15.23
C SER A 93 2.75 14.90 -16.37
N PRO A 94 3.29 16.12 -16.38
CA PRO A 94 3.34 16.93 -17.59
C PRO A 94 4.11 16.21 -18.70
N VAL A 95 3.78 16.51 -19.96
CA VAL A 95 4.51 15.99 -21.11
C VAL A 95 5.92 16.57 -21.14
N VAL A 96 6.94 15.71 -21.14
CA VAL A 96 8.34 16.08 -21.32
C VAL A 96 8.89 15.26 -22.48
N ASN A 97 9.48 15.92 -23.49
CA ASN A 97 10.01 15.27 -24.69
C ASN A 97 9.00 14.34 -25.41
N GLY A 98 7.72 14.71 -25.42
CA GLY A 98 6.66 13.92 -26.05
C GLY A 98 6.20 12.69 -25.25
N LYS A 99 6.65 12.55 -24.00
CA LYS A 99 6.32 11.43 -23.13
C LYS A 99 5.64 11.89 -21.83
N VAL A 100 4.82 11.00 -21.29
CA VAL A 100 4.15 11.14 -19.99
C VAL A 100 4.63 10.03 -19.08
N THR A 101 4.99 10.40 -17.85
CA THR A 101 5.24 9.45 -16.77
C THR A 101 3.95 9.21 -16.01
N ILE A 102 3.54 7.94 -15.93
CA ILE A 102 2.39 7.49 -15.15
C ILE A 102 2.94 6.79 -13.90
N THR A 103 2.54 7.28 -12.72
CA THR A 103 2.97 6.73 -11.44
C THR A 103 1.77 6.13 -10.72
N LEU A 104 1.82 4.83 -10.47
CA LEU A 104 0.85 4.08 -9.67
C LEU A 104 1.29 4.11 -8.21
N THR A 105 0.43 4.59 -7.31
CA THR A 105 0.74 4.77 -5.89
C THR A 105 -0.42 4.36 -4.99
N SER A 106 -0.11 4.16 -3.70
CA SER A 106 -1.07 3.93 -2.61
C SER A 106 -1.99 2.74 -2.86
N LEU A 107 -1.46 1.52 -3.00
CA LEU A 107 -2.33 0.37 -3.29
C LEU A 107 -3.38 0.03 -2.20
N ASN A 108 -3.42 0.79 -1.09
CA ASN A 108 -4.37 0.63 0.03
C ASN A 108 -4.40 -0.79 0.58
N GLY A 109 -3.21 -1.38 0.75
CA GLY A 109 -3.05 -2.77 1.16
C GLY A 109 -3.27 -3.79 0.05
N ALA A 110 -3.83 -3.40 -1.10
CA ALA A 110 -3.83 -4.27 -2.28
C ALA A 110 -2.40 -4.46 -2.80
N ILE A 111 -2.20 -5.57 -3.49
CA ILE A 111 -0.92 -5.91 -4.14
C ILE A 111 -1.18 -6.22 -5.62
N LEU A 112 -0.15 -6.13 -6.46
CA LEU A 112 -0.25 -6.67 -7.81
C LEU A 112 -0.35 -8.20 -7.73
N GLN A 113 -1.12 -8.80 -8.64
CA GLN A 113 -1.12 -10.27 -8.78
C GLN A 113 0.26 -10.78 -9.19
N ASP A 114 0.46 -12.10 -9.05
CA ASP A 114 1.68 -12.73 -9.56
C ASP A 114 1.59 -12.84 -11.08
N GLY A 115 2.55 -12.27 -11.80
CA GLY A 115 2.56 -12.28 -13.25
C GLY A 115 3.57 -11.30 -13.84
N ASN A 116 3.73 -11.35 -15.17
CA ASN A 116 4.64 -10.48 -15.91
C ASN A 116 3.94 -9.32 -16.63
N GLU A 117 2.62 -9.31 -16.70
CA GLU A 117 1.81 -8.27 -17.37
C GLU A 117 0.68 -7.76 -16.46
N THR A 118 0.97 -7.58 -15.17
CA THR A 118 -0.04 -7.17 -14.17
C THR A 118 -0.43 -5.70 -14.32
N VAL A 119 0.40 -4.88 -14.95
CA VAL A 119 0.12 -3.49 -15.32
C VAL A 119 0.03 -3.39 -16.83
N LYS A 120 -1.12 -2.94 -17.34
CA LYS A 120 -1.38 -2.78 -18.77
C LYS A 120 -1.89 -1.38 -19.04
N ILE A 121 -1.22 -0.63 -19.92
CA ILE A 121 -1.61 0.73 -20.29
C ILE A 121 -1.76 0.81 -21.81
N GLN A 122 -2.84 1.47 -22.25
CA GLN A 122 -3.06 1.81 -23.64
C GLN A 122 -3.32 3.30 -23.77
N GLY A 123 -2.54 3.96 -24.61
CA GLY A 123 -2.79 5.34 -25.03
C GLY A 123 -3.70 5.41 -26.25
N TYR A 124 -4.52 6.47 -26.33
CA TYR A 124 -5.41 6.74 -27.46
C TYR A 124 -5.41 8.23 -27.83
N ASP A 125 -5.35 8.52 -29.13
CA ASP A 125 -5.46 9.88 -29.67
C ASP A 125 -6.90 10.42 -29.66
N SER A 126 -7.88 9.51 -29.65
CA SER A 126 -9.31 9.83 -29.59
C SER A 126 -9.98 8.97 -28.52
N ALA A 127 -11.12 9.44 -27.99
CA ALA A 127 -11.83 8.74 -26.93
C ALA A 127 -12.20 7.31 -27.42
N PRO A 128 -11.74 6.26 -26.72
CA PRO A 128 -12.00 4.89 -27.14
C PRO A 128 -13.44 4.48 -26.84
N SER A 129 -13.91 3.43 -27.53
CA SER A 129 -15.25 2.88 -27.29
C SER A 129 -15.29 1.36 -27.44
N GLY A 130 -16.37 0.75 -26.95
CA GLY A 130 -16.62 -0.69 -27.04
C GLY A 130 -16.02 -1.48 -25.87
N ASN A 131 -15.70 -2.76 -26.11
CA ASN A 131 -15.03 -3.57 -25.10
C ASN A 131 -13.51 -3.51 -25.30
N PRO A 132 -12.74 -2.94 -24.34
CA PRO A 132 -11.31 -3.03 -24.38
C PRO A 132 -10.86 -4.49 -24.20
N ALA A 133 -9.72 -4.81 -24.81
CA ALA A 133 -9.03 -6.08 -24.62
C ALA A 133 -7.66 -5.78 -23.99
N PRO A 134 -7.55 -5.68 -22.64
CA PRO A 134 -6.30 -5.32 -21.97
C PRO A 134 -5.11 -6.19 -22.37
N GLY A 135 -5.33 -7.50 -22.59
CA GLY A 135 -4.28 -8.41 -23.06
C GLY A 135 -3.72 -8.10 -24.46
N GLN A 136 -4.40 -7.26 -25.24
CA GLN A 136 -3.96 -6.79 -26.56
C GLN A 136 -3.43 -5.34 -26.53
N PHE A 137 -3.27 -4.74 -25.35
CA PHE A 137 -2.68 -3.42 -25.24
C PHE A 137 -1.23 -3.43 -25.70
N THR A 138 -0.83 -2.38 -26.41
CA THR A 138 0.50 -2.27 -27.04
C THR A 138 1.33 -1.14 -26.50
N THR A 139 0.75 -0.15 -25.81
CA THR A 139 1.51 1.00 -25.29
C THR A 139 2.45 0.60 -24.16
N TYR A 140 1.95 -0.18 -23.18
CA TYR A 140 2.79 -0.75 -22.13
C TYR A 140 2.15 -2.01 -21.54
N LYS A 141 2.97 -3.03 -21.27
CA LYS A 141 2.63 -4.20 -20.47
C LYS A 141 3.83 -4.60 -19.63
N GLY A 142 3.64 -4.76 -18.34
CA GLY A 142 4.73 -5.07 -17.42
C GLY A 142 4.26 -5.16 -15.97
N THR A 143 5.17 -4.89 -15.05
CA THR A 143 4.93 -4.94 -13.60
C THR A 143 5.41 -3.68 -12.88
N GLU A 144 5.94 -2.70 -13.61
CA GLU A 144 6.46 -1.47 -13.01
C GLU A 144 5.33 -0.56 -12.58
N THR A 145 5.56 0.21 -11.52
CA THR A 145 4.61 1.21 -11.00
C THR A 145 4.97 2.63 -11.42
N VAL A 146 6.12 2.84 -12.05
CA VAL A 146 6.54 4.11 -12.65
C VAL A 146 6.82 3.83 -14.12
N ILE A 147 5.92 4.29 -14.98
CA ILE A 147 5.89 3.92 -16.39
C ILE A 147 6.03 5.17 -17.25
N GLU A 148 6.95 5.16 -18.22
CA GLU A 148 7.09 6.23 -19.21
C GLU A 148 6.53 5.77 -20.57
N VAL A 149 5.54 6.49 -21.09
CA VAL A 149 4.86 6.20 -22.36
C VAL A 149 4.76 7.45 -23.21
N ASP A 150 4.49 7.30 -24.51
CA ASP A 150 4.23 8.45 -25.39
C ASP A 150 2.99 9.22 -24.91
N ALA A 151 2.94 10.52 -25.23
CA ALA A 151 1.83 11.39 -24.86
C ALA A 151 0.60 11.13 -25.75
N PHE A 152 -0.53 10.84 -25.12
CA PHE A 152 -1.83 10.60 -25.75
C PHE A 152 -2.92 11.45 -25.08
N ALA A 153 -4.06 11.61 -25.75
CA ALA A 153 -5.20 12.36 -25.21
C ALA A 153 -5.97 11.57 -24.14
N TYR A 154 -5.96 10.24 -24.22
CA TYR A 154 -6.66 9.35 -23.30
C TYR A 154 -5.81 8.12 -22.96
N TYR A 155 -6.01 7.57 -21.77
CA TYR A 155 -5.31 6.39 -21.30
C TYR A 155 -6.28 5.36 -20.68
N GLY A 156 -6.22 4.13 -21.16
CA GLY A 156 -6.78 2.98 -20.44
C GLY A 156 -5.70 2.38 -19.56
N ILE A 157 -5.92 2.37 -18.24
CA ILE A 157 -4.98 1.78 -17.27
C ILE A 157 -5.72 0.64 -16.58
N HIS A 158 -5.22 -0.58 -16.81
CA HIS A 158 -5.77 -1.82 -16.28
C HIS A 158 -4.73 -2.53 -15.42
N LEU A 159 -5.11 -2.91 -14.21
CA LEU A 159 -4.26 -3.63 -13.27
C LEU A 159 -4.88 -4.98 -12.89
N ASP A 160 -4.05 -6.01 -12.80
CA ASP A 160 -4.37 -7.26 -12.12
C ASP A 160 -3.89 -7.13 -10.67
N VAL A 161 -4.84 -7.03 -9.74
CA VAL A 161 -4.54 -6.79 -8.31
C VAL A 161 -5.10 -7.90 -7.43
N LYS A 162 -4.58 -8.03 -6.22
CA LYS A 162 -5.21 -8.77 -5.14
C LYS A 162 -5.66 -7.75 -4.09
N ARG A 163 -6.97 -7.67 -3.85
CA ARG A 163 -7.53 -6.78 -2.81
C ARG A 163 -7.52 -7.49 -1.46
N VAL A 164 -7.40 -6.72 -0.39
CA VAL A 164 -7.52 -7.24 0.98
C VAL A 164 -8.97 -7.65 1.23
N VAL A 165 -9.15 -8.84 1.77
CA VAL A 165 -10.45 -9.39 2.19
C VAL A 165 -10.33 -10.00 3.58
N ASP A 166 -11.48 -10.18 4.24
CA ASP A 166 -11.53 -10.90 5.50
C ASP A 166 -11.07 -12.34 5.30
N CYS A 167 -10.21 -12.83 6.20
CA CYS A 167 -9.81 -14.22 6.17
C CYS A 167 -11.00 -15.13 6.45
N PRO A 168 -11.14 -16.25 5.72
CA PRO A 168 -12.17 -17.21 6.04
C PRO A 168 -11.95 -17.68 7.48
N GLU A 169 -12.97 -17.54 8.34
CA GLU A 169 -12.94 -18.18 9.65
C GLU A 169 -12.80 -19.68 9.40
N GLU A 170 -11.68 -20.29 9.81
CA GLU A 170 -11.49 -21.72 9.67
C GLU A 170 -12.69 -22.42 10.32
N GLY A 171 -13.48 -23.12 9.51
CA GLY A 171 -14.68 -23.82 9.96
C GLY A 171 -14.30 -24.87 11.00
N LEU A 172 -14.66 -24.58 12.25
CA LEU A 172 -14.57 -25.46 13.42
C LEU A 172 -15.38 -26.76 13.25
#